data_AF-A0A526YRH6-F1
#
_entry.id   AF-A0A526YRH6-F1
#
_cell.length_a   1.000
_cell.length_b   1.000
_cell.length_c   1.000
_cell.angle_alpha   90.00
_cell.angle_beta   90.00
_cell.angle_gamma   90.00
#
_symmetry.space_group_name_H-M   'P 1'
#
loop_
_entity.id
_entity.type
_entity.pdbx_description
1 polymer ?
#
loop_
_entity_poly.entity_id
_entity_poly.type
_entity_poly.pdbx_seq_one_letter_code
_entity_poly.pdbx_strand_id
1 'polypeptide(L)'
;LRKTDPARMETVLWTTAEVVRRVALLCQPFIPGSAAKLLDLLAVPADSRDFAHVHADHALVSGDALPAPEGVFPRYVEQPDANV
;
A
#
# COMPACT_ATOMS: atom_id res chain seq x y z
N LEU A 1 7.25 17.36 12.17
CA LEU A 1 8.13 16.36 11.52
C LEU A 1 8.71 16.91 10.23
N ARG A 2 7.99 17.05 9.12
CA ARG A 2 8.59 17.58 7.86
C ARG A 2 9.41 18.87 7.99
N LYS A 3 8.94 19.84 8.79
CA LYS A 3 9.61 21.14 8.99
C LYS A 3 10.63 21.15 10.15
N THR A 4 10.59 20.15 11.03
CA THR A 4 11.26 20.19 12.34
C THR A 4 12.30 19.07 12.50
N ASP A 5 12.04 17.91 11.89
CA ASP A 5 12.86 16.71 11.92
C ASP A 5 12.54 15.85 10.68
N PRO A 6 13.18 16.12 9.52
CA PRO A 6 12.98 15.38 8.29
C PRO A 6 13.39 13.91 8.39
N ALA A 7 14.47 13.59 9.09
CA ALA A 7 14.94 12.21 9.26
C ALA A 7 13.91 11.35 10.00
N ARG A 8 13.25 11.92 11.03
CA ARG A 8 12.16 11.24 11.72
C ARG A 8 10.92 11.07 10.84
N MET A 9 10.62 12.05 9.98
CA MET A 9 9.52 11.92 9.01
C MET A 9 9.77 10.76 8.05
N GLU A 10 10.97 10.65 7.49
CA GLU A 10 11.35 9.55 6.58
C GLU A 10 11.20 8.19 7.25
N THR A 11 11.64 8.05 8.50
CA THR A 11 11.46 6.82 9.28
C THR A 11 9.99 6.43 9.43
N VAL A 12 9.12 7.40 9.74
CA VAL A 12 7.67 7.17 9.90
C VAL A 12 7.04 6.76 8.57
N LEU A 13 7.38 7.44 7.47
CA LEU A 13 6.86 7.11 6.15
C LEU A 13 7.30 5.72 5.70
N TRP A 14 8.59 5.38 5.86
CA TRP A 14 9.09 4.05 5.53
C TRP A 14 8.41 2.96 6.35
N THR A 15 8.27 3.16 7.67
CA THR A 15 7.61 2.20 8.55
C THR A 15 6.15 1.99 8.15
N THR A 16 5.45 3.09 7.85
CA THR A 16 4.06 3.05 7.42
C THR A 16 3.91 2.28 6.11
N ALA A 17 4.76 2.56 5.12
CA ALA A 17 4.77 1.87 3.84
C ALA A 17 5.06 0.37 3.99
N GLU A 18 6.02 -0.01 4.84
CA GLU A 18 6.36 -1.42 5.09
C GLU A 18 5.22 -2.17 5.81
N VAL A 19 4.52 -1.52 6.75
CA VAL A 19 3.34 -2.13 7.38
C VAL A 19 2.22 -2.32 6.34
N VAL A 20 1.96 -1.33 5.49
CA VAL A 20 0.96 -1.43 4.42
C VAL A 20 1.32 -2.55 3.45
N ARG A 21 2.60 -2.72 3.08
CA ARG A 21 3.07 -3.82 2.24
C ARG A 21 2.68 -5.18 2.79
N ARG A 22 3.00 -5.44 4.07
CA ARG A 22 2.69 -6.71 4.74
C ARG A 22 1.19 -6.95 4.83
N VAL A 23 0.42 -5.93 5.20
CA VAL A 23 -1.04 -6.04 5.27
C VAL A 23 -1.63 -6.33 3.90
N ALA A 24 -1.18 -5.63 2.85
CA ALA A 24 -1.65 -5.85 1.48
C ALA A 24 -1.35 -7.28 1.00
N LEU A 25 -0.16 -7.82 1.30
CA LEU A 25 0.18 -9.23 1.01
C LEU A 25 -0.80 -10.20 1.67
N LEU A 26 -1.09 -10.02 2.96
CA LEU A 26 -2.02 -10.86 3.72
C LEU A 26 -3.49 -10.69 3.30
N CYS A 27 -3.84 -9.53 2.74
CA CYS A 27 -5.20 -9.24 2.27
C CYS A 27 -5.52 -9.80 0.89
N GLN A 28 -4.53 -10.29 0.13
CA GLN A 28 -4.73 -10.83 -1.22
C GLN A 28 -5.85 -11.89 -1.34
N PRO A 29 -6.05 -12.84 -0.39
CA PRO A 29 -7.13 -13.81 -0.47
C PRO A 29 -8.54 -13.23 -0.27
N PHE A 30 -8.66 -12.03 0.32
CA PHE A 30 -9.94 -11.43 0.71
C PHE A 30 -10.35 -10.32 -0.25
N ILE A 31 -9.39 -9.51 -0.71
CA ILE A 31 -9.60 -8.35 -1.58
C ILE A 31 -8.54 -8.32 -2.70
N PRO A 32 -8.46 -9.36 -3.56
CA PRO A 32 -7.34 -9.57 -4.48
C PRO A 32 -7.04 -8.36 -5.37
N GLY A 33 -8.07 -7.73 -5.94
CA GLY A 33 -7.91 -6.55 -6.79
C GLY A 33 -7.36 -5.33 -6.05
N SER A 34 -7.89 -5.04 -4.85
CA SER A 34 -7.45 -3.89 -4.06
C SER A 34 -6.08 -4.11 -3.43
N ALA A 35 -5.79 -5.33 -2.97
CA ALA A 35 -4.48 -5.72 -2.47
C ALA A 35 -3.41 -5.60 -3.57
N ALA A 36 -3.71 -6.07 -4.79
CA ALA A 36 -2.81 -5.90 -5.93
C ALA A 36 -2.50 -4.42 -6.20
N LYS A 37 -3.53 -3.55 -6.23
CA LYS A 37 -3.33 -2.09 -6.41
C LYS A 37 -2.47 -1.46 -5.32
N LEU A 38 -2.67 -1.84 -4.06
CA LEU A 38 -1.81 -1.35 -2.96
C LEU A 38 -0.35 -1.79 -3.15
N LEU A 39 -0.13 -3.03 -3.57
CA LEU A 39 1.21 -3.57 -3.83
C LEU A 39 1.85 -2.92 -5.07
N ASP A 40 1.07 -2.61 -6.11
CA ASP A 40 1.52 -1.84 -7.28
C ASP A 40 1.99 -0.44 -6.87
N LEU A 41 1.22 0.26 -6.01
CA LEU A 41 1.56 1.59 -5.49
C LEU A 41 2.82 1.60 -4.62
N LEU A 42 3.17 0.46 -4.03
CA LEU A 42 4.39 0.25 -3.26
C LEU A 42 5.54 -0.33 -4.11
N ALA A 43 5.37 -0.38 -5.43
CA ALA A 43 6.34 -0.93 -6.39
C ALA A 43 6.76 -2.39 -6.10
N VAL A 44 5.89 -3.19 -5.47
CA VAL A 44 6.17 -4.60 -5.18
C VAL A 44 5.94 -5.44 -6.44
N PRO A 45 6.95 -6.14 -6.97
CA PRO A 45 6.80 -7.00 -8.15
C PRO A 45 5.75 -8.10 -7.97
N ALA A 46 5.10 -8.53 -9.05
CA ALA A 46 4.02 -9.53 -8.98
C ALA A 46 4.50 -10.92 -8.54
N ASP A 47 5.74 -11.28 -8.87
CA ASP A 47 6.41 -12.52 -8.45
C ASP A 47 6.85 -12.50 -6.97
N SER A 48 6.82 -11.33 -6.33
CA SER A 48 7.22 -11.12 -4.93
C SER A 48 6.02 -10.95 -4.00
N ARG A 49 4.87 -11.57 -4.34
CA ARG A 49 3.61 -11.40 -3.60
C ARG A 49 3.12 -12.65 -2.87
N ASP A 50 3.95 -13.67 -2.73
CA ASP A 50 3.61 -14.78 -1.85
C ASP A 50 3.74 -14.42 -0.36
N PHE A 51 3.33 -15.32 0.52
CA PHE A 51 3.42 -15.09 1.96
C PHE A 51 4.85 -15.19 2.52
N ALA A 52 5.80 -15.79 1.81
CA ALA A 52 7.20 -15.77 2.24
C ALA A 52 7.76 -14.33 2.20
N HIS A 53 7.28 -13.51 1.26
CA HIS A 53 7.66 -12.10 1.14
C HIS A 53 7.11 -11.21 2.27
N VAL A 54 6.29 -11.70 3.21
CA VAL A 54 5.87 -10.93 4.39
C VAL A 54 7.04 -10.67 5.35
N HIS A 55 8.07 -11.53 5.32
CA HIS A 55 9.22 -11.45 6.22
C HIS A 55 10.04 -10.16 6.00
N ALA A 56 10.82 -9.78 7.02
CA ALA A 56 11.65 -8.57 7.00
C ALA A 56 12.76 -8.61 5.95
N ASP A 57 13.18 -9.80 5.52
CA ASP A 57 14.19 -9.97 4.46
C ASP A 57 13.72 -9.43 3.09
N HIS A 58 12.41 -9.26 2.93
CA HIS A 58 11.77 -8.72 1.71
C HIS A 58 11.14 -7.34 1.96
N ALA A 59 11.65 -6.61 2.96
CA ALA A 59 11.18 -5.26 3.25
C ALA A 59 11.46 -4.28 2.11
N LEU A 60 10.70 -3.18 2.07
CA LEU A 60 10.90 -2.12 1.08
C LEU A 60 12.33 -1.56 1.12
N VAL A 61 12.94 -1.44 -0.06
CA VAL A 61 14.24 -0.81 -0.23
C VAL A 61 14.06 0.70 -0.33
N SER A 62 14.79 1.43 0.52
CA SER A 62 14.75 2.90 0.49
C SER A 62 15.36 3.44 -0.81
N GLY A 63 14.69 4.41 -1.42
CA GLY A 63 15.16 5.07 -2.65
C GLY A 63 14.49 4.56 -3.92
N ASP A 64 13.74 3.47 -3.85
CA ASP A 64 12.95 2.98 -4.99
C ASP A 64 11.90 4.01 -5.43
N ALA A 65 11.78 4.16 -6.75
CA ALA A 65 10.81 5.07 -7.34
C ALA A 65 9.40 4.48 -7.18
N LEU A 66 8.55 5.19 -6.44
CA LEU A 66 7.13 4.85 -6.32
C LEU A 66 6.33 5.49 -7.47
N PRO A 67 5.32 4.80 -8.00
CA PRO A 67 4.40 5.40 -8.95
C PRO A 67 3.59 6.53 -8.30
N ALA A 68 2.91 7.32 -9.12
CA ALA A 68 2.02 8.36 -8.62
C ALA A 68 0.91 7.74 -7.73
N PRO A 69 0.62 8.30 -6.55
CA PRO A 69 -0.41 7.76 -5.67
C PRO A 69 -1.82 7.81 -6.29
N GLU A 70 -2.57 6.72 -6.15
CA GLU A 70 -3.96 6.62 -6.61
C GLU A 70 -4.88 6.10 -5.50
N GLY A 71 -6.17 6.43 -5.59
CA GLY A 71 -7.18 5.97 -4.65
C GLY A 71 -7.55 4.50 -4.89
N VAL A 72 -7.28 3.63 -3.91
CA VAL A 72 -7.63 2.19 -4.01
C VAL A 72 -9.07 1.90 -3.57
N PHE A 73 -9.55 2.57 -2.52
CA PHE A 73 -10.88 2.36 -1.94
C PHE A 73 -11.72 3.63 -2.09
N PRO A 74 -12.51 3.77 -3.18
CA PRO A 74 -13.44 4.88 -3.30
C PRO A 74 -14.52 4.79 -2.21
N ARG A 75 -15.00 5.95 -1.76
CA ARG A 75 -16.14 5.99 -0.83
C ARG A 75 -17.39 5.48 -1.54
N TYR A 76 -18.27 4.82 -0.78
CA TYR A 76 -19.60 4.48 -1.26
C TYR A 76 -20.35 5.76 -1.67
N VAL A 77 -21.03 5.68 -2.82
CA VAL A 77 -21.91 6.74 -3.33
C VAL A 77 -23.30 6.12 -3.41
N GLU A 78 -24.25 6.71 -2.68
CA GLU A 78 -25.65 6.31 -2.71
C GLU A 78 -26.21 6.53 -4.11
N GLN A 79 -26.85 5.51 -4.67
CA GLN A 79 -27.53 5.67 -5.95
C GLN A 79 -28.82 6.46 -5.72
N PRO A 80 -29.15 7.43 -6.58
CA PRO A 80 -30.44 8.10 -6.49
C PRO A 80 -31.55 7.06 -6.63
N ASP A 81 -32.55 7.15 -5.76
CA ASP A 81 -33.70 6.23 -5.74
C ASP A 81 -34.33 6.17 -7.13
N ALA A 82 -34.38 4.98 -7.73
CA ALA A 82 -34.93 4.75 -9.07
C ALA A 82 -36.47 4.93 -9.15
N ASN A 83 -37.09 5.50 -8.13
CA ASN A 83 -38.55 5.65 -7.97
C ASN A 83 -38.97 7.11 -7.68
N VAL A 84 -38.15 8.11 -8.04
CA VAL A 84 -38.54 9.54 -8.05
C VAL A 84 -38.68 10.04 -9.49
#